data_AF-A0A7X8VP01-F1
#
_entry.id   AF-A0A7X8VP01-F1
#
_cell.length_a   1.000
_cell.length_b   1.000
_cell.length_c   1.000
_cell.angle_alpha   90.00
_cell.angle_beta   90.00
_cell.angle_gamma   90.00
#
_symmetry.space_group_name_H-M   'P 1'
#
loop_
_entity.id
_entity.type
_entity.pdbx_description
1 polymer ?
#
loop_
_entity_poly.entity_id
_entity_poly.type
_entity_poly.pdbx_seq_one_letter_code
_entity_poly.pdbx_strand_id
1 'polypeptide(L)' 'MQPEIVKSPEPEPAYRPSWDVYFLKLAMLASERATCPRMHCGCVLVNDRHVVSTGYNGSL' A
#
# COMPACT_ATOMS: atom_id res chain seq x y z
N MET A 1 40.94 -5.74 0.04
CA MET A 1 39.69 -6.00 0.77
C MET A 1 38.68 -4.97 0.28
N GLN A 2 38.03 -5.23 -0.85
CA GLN A 2 36.97 -4.37 -1.36
C GLN A 2 35.68 -4.78 -0.65
N PRO A 3 34.86 -3.84 -0.14
CA PRO A 3 33.56 -4.19 0.40
C PRO A 3 32.66 -4.65 -0.75
N GLU A 4 32.06 -5.82 -0.60
CA GLU A 4 31.06 -6.33 -1.54
C GLU A 4 29.86 -5.37 -1.57
N ILE A 5 29.67 -4.74 -2.72
CA ILE A 5 28.46 -4.01 -3.06
C ILE A 5 27.33 -5.04 -3.03
N VAL A 6 26.45 -4.96 -2.03
CA VAL A 6 25.17 -5.68 -2.01
C VAL A 6 24.43 -5.28 -3.28
N LYS A 7 24.43 -6.16 -4.27
CA LYS A 7 23.56 -6.02 -5.45
C LYS A 7 22.13 -6.06 -4.92
N SER A 8 21.41 -4.95 -5.05
CA SER A 8 19.96 -4.93 -4.90
C SER A 8 19.39 -6.12 -5.67
N PRO A 9 18.50 -6.93 -5.08
CA PRO A 9 17.98 -8.11 -5.77
C PRO A 9 17.38 -7.65 -7.10
N GLU A 10 17.75 -8.36 -8.17
CA GLU A 10 17.16 -8.17 -9.49
C GLU A 10 15.63 -8.21 -9.34
N PRO A 11 14.87 -7.30 -9.98
CA PRO A 11 13.45 -7.23 -9.76
C PRO A 11 12.82 -8.57 -10.18
N GLU A 12 12.32 -9.31 -9.18
CA GLU A 12 11.44 -10.46 -9.35
C GLU A 12 10.45 -10.19 -10.49
N PRO A 13 10.19 -11.15 -11.39
CA PRO A 13 9.33 -10.92 -12.55
C PRO A 13 8.04 -10.26 -12.06
N ALA A 14 7.72 -9.09 -12.64
CA ALA A 14 6.71 -8.19 -12.12
C ALA A 14 5.34 -8.88 -12.03
N TYR A 15 5.10 -9.56 -10.91
CA TYR A 15 3.87 -10.26 -10.63
C TYR A 15 2.80 -9.20 -10.45
N ARG A 16 1.92 -9.06 -11.44
CA ARG A 16 0.75 -8.19 -11.32
C ARG A 16 -0.14 -8.79 -10.22
N PRO A 17 -0.32 -8.12 -9.07
CA PRO A 17 -1.20 -8.62 -8.03
C PRO A 17 -2.62 -8.76 -8.56
N SER A 18 -3.40 -9.68 -7.98
CA SER A 18 -4.85 -9.68 -8.19
C SER A 18 -5.45 -8.35 -7.75
N TRP A 19 -6.64 -8.04 -8.27
CA TRP A 19 -7.33 -6.80 -7.93
C TRP A 19 -7.57 -6.65 -6.43
N ASP A 20 -7.96 -7.71 -5.74
CA ASP A 20 -8.20 -7.68 -4.29
C ASP A 20 -6.92 -7.36 -3.52
N VAL A 21 -5.81 -7.98 -3.88
CA VAL A 21 -4.49 -7.72 -3.25
C VAL A 21 -4.05 -6.29 -3.53
N TYR A 22 -4.27 -5.81 -4.75
CA TYR A 22 -3.95 -4.43 -5.13
C TYR A 22 -4.76 -3.41 -4.30
N PHE A 23 -6.08 -3.60 -4.19
CA PHE A 23 -6.94 -2.69 -3.42
C PHE A 23 -6.69 -2.76 -1.92
N LEU A 24 -6.41 -3.95 -1.38
CA LEU A 24 -6.01 -4.09 0.03
C LEU A 24 -4.68 -3.37 0.30
N LYS A 25 -3.69 -3.47 -0.60
CA LYS A 25 -2.43 -2.72 -0.47
C LYS A 25 -2.67 -1.20 -0.48
N LEU A 26 -3.56 -0.71 -1.34
CA LEU A 26 -3.96 0.70 -1.34
C LEU A 26 -4.62 1.13 -0.03
N ALA A 27 -5.51 0.29 0.54
CA ALA A 27 -6.14 0.56 1.83
C ALA A 27 -5.11 0.61 2.96
N MET A 28 -4.16 -0.33 2.97
CA MET A 28 -3.05 -0.32 3.94
C MET A 28 -2.21 0.95 3.81
N LEU A 29 -1.84 1.34 2.59
CA LEU A 29 -1.09 2.57 2.33
C LEU A 29 -1.85 3.81 2.80
N ALA A 30 -3.16 3.90 2.57
CA ALA A 30 -3.98 5.00 3.07
C ALA A 30 -3.97 5.06 4.62
N SER A 31 -4.01 3.90 5.29
CA SER A 31 -4.00 3.80 6.75
C SER A 31 -2.74 4.38 7.40
N GLU A 32 -1.61 4.43 6.68
CA GLU A 32 -0.35 5.02 7.17
C GLU A 32 -0.48 6.52 7.47
N ARG A 33 -1.50 7.19 6.90
CA ARG A 33 -1.79 8.61 7.15
C ARG A 33 -2.72 8.85 8.34
N ALA A 34 -3.22 7.80 8.99
CA ALA A 34 -4.11 7.93 10.13
C ALA A 34 -3.45 8.70 11.29
N THR A 35 -4.22 9.58 11.94
CA THR A 35 -3.75 10.37 13.10
C THR A 35 -4.22 9.80 14.44
N CYS A 36 -5.03 8.74 14.43
CA CYS A 36 -5.55 8.14 15.65
C CYS A 36 -4.49 7.25 16.33
N PRO A 37 -4.11 7.50 17.60
CA PRO A 37 -3.06 6.74 18.29
C PRO A 37 -3.46 5.30 18.64
N ARG A 38 -4.75 4.94 18.53
CA ARG A 38 -5.27 3.63 18.93
C ARG A 38 -5.26 2.61 17.79
N MET A 39 -5.58 3.05 16.58
CA MET A 39 -5.74 2.17 15.42
C MET A 39 -5.55 2.97 14.14
N HIS A 40 -4.85 2.37 13.17
CA HIS A 40 -4.65 2.91 11.84
C HIS A 40 -5.56 2.13 10.87
N CYS A 41 -6.60 2.79 10.38
CA CYS A 41 -7.56 2.24 9.44
C CYS A 41 -7.46 2.98 8.11
N GLY A 42 -7.54 2.23 7.01
CA GLY A 42 -7.64 2.77 5.67
C GLY A 42 -8.79 2.13 4.90
N CYS A 43 -9.26 2.83 3.88
CA CYS A 43 -10.42 2.49 3.07
C CYS A 43 -10.14 2.84 1.60
N VAL A 44 -10.64 2.01 0.69
CA VAL A 44 -10.66 2.27 -0.75
C VAL A 44 -12.07 1.96 -1.26
N LEU A 45 -12.72 2.93 -1.89
CA LEU A 45 -13.98 2.72 -2.59
C LEU A 45 -13.68 2.40 -4.06
N VAL A 46 -14.21 1.29 -4.56
CA VAL A 46 -13.94 0.79 -5.91
C VAL A 46 -15.25 0.60 -6.66
N ASN A 47 -15.27 1.01 -7.94
CA ASN A 47 -16.34 0.72 -8.89
C ASN A 47 -15.74 0.16 -10.18
N ASP A 48 -16.16 -1.03 -10.61
CA ASP A 48 -15.66 -1.70 -11.84
C ASP A 48 -14.12 -1.73 -11.95
N ARG A 49 -13.43 -2.02 -10.85
CA ARG A 49 -11.96 -2.03 -10.72
C ARG A 49 -11.29 -0.66 -10.86
N HIS A 50 -12.06 0.43 -10.81
CA HIS A 50 -11.57 1.80 -10.73
C HIS A 50 -11.67 2.31 -9.29
N VAL A 51 -10.60 2.92 -8.78
CA VAL A 51 -10.61 3.56 -7.46
C VAL A 51 -11.39 4.86 -7.55
N VAL A 52 -12.51 4.96 -6.84
CA VAL A 52 -13.34 6.17 -6.76
C VAL A 52 -12.79 7.14 -5.72
N SER A 53 -12.41 6.63 -4.55
CA SER A 53 -11.83 7.42 -3.47
C SER A 53 -11.02 6.56 -2.51
N THR A 54 -10.12 7.19 -1.76
CA THR A 54 -9.42 6.60 -0.62
C THR A 54 -9.70 7.40 0.65
N GLY A 55 -9.55 6.76 1.81
CA GLY A 55 -9.75 7.42 3.10
C GLY A 55 -9.02 6.70 4.22
N TYR A 56 -8.88 7.40 5.34
CA TYR A 56 -8.28 6.89 6.58
C TYR A 56 -8.96 7.52 7.79
N ASN A 57 -8.85 6.89 8.96
CA ASN A 57 -9.39 7.44 10.18
C ASN A 57 -8.48 8.53 10.78
N GLY A 58 -9.07 9.57 11.34
CA GLY A 58 -8.34 10.66 11.98
C GLY A 58 -9.16 11.94 12.06
N SER A 59 -8.75 12.83 12.95
CA SER A 59 -9.13 14.24 12.88
C SER A 59 -7.98 15.02 12.25
N LEU A 60 -8.32 16.14 11.60
CA LEU A 60 -7.38 17.23 11.39
C LEU A 60 -6.99 17.83 12.74
#